data_AF-A0AAE3WJS8-F1
#
_entry.id   AF-A0AAE3WJS8-F1
#
_cell.length_a   1.000
_cell.length_b   1.000
_cell.length_c   1.000
_cell.angle_alpha   90.00
_cell.angle_beta   90.00
_cell.angle_gamma   90.00
#
_symmetry.space_group_name_H-M   'P 1'
#
loop_
_entity.id
_entity.type
_entity.pdbx_description
1 polymer ?
#
loop_
_entity_poly.entity_id
_entity_poly.type
_entity_poly.pdbx_seq_one_letter_code
_entity_poly.pdbx_strand_id
1 'polypeptide(L)'
;MYLKYIQLMSDDDRGNLASQSLCVTEMFLWELGKRIQTKDCEAIIFICGSFKDYKLLSTSKKEPDILFLKNTYELELPFSYSEFENATNKKKILADTLEKAMLYLCELKNWDSQLVKATFQKMKEKEYKAEMKGKQTKLSPDKKKKAYPLIELDLKQFTLYLVIEDNKGKILSKKLIAETDTYLEEVSYHMREIKWLTDHEVALFKHTNKPVYTSVRLS
;
A
#
# COMPACT_ATOMS: atom_id res chain seq x y z
N MET A 1 -3.51 -15.69 -12.44
CA MET A 1 -3.57 -14.22 -12.23
C MET A 1 -3.21 -13.94 -10.77
N TYR A 2 -2.84 -12.72 -10.41
CA TYR A 2 -2.56 -12.37 -9.01
C TYR A 2 -3.39 -11.17 -8.61
N LEU A 3 -3.80 -11.13 -7.35
CA LEU A 3 -4.42 -9.95 -6.77
C LEU A 3 -3.40 -8.79 -6.76
N LYS A 4 -3.80 -7.64 -7.32
CA LYS A 4 -2.95 -6.46 -7.50
C LYS A 4 -3.47 -5.24 -6.74
N TYR A 5 -4.77 -5.17 -6.51
CA TYR A 5 -5.41 -3.97 -5.96
C TYR A 5 -6.53 -4.35 -5.01
N ILE A 6 -6.61 -3.64 -3.89
CA ILE A 6 -7.68 -3.78 -2.91
C ILE A 6 -8.01 -2.38 -2.38
N GLN A 7 -9.29 -2.08 -2.27
CA GLN A 7 -9.78 -0.83 -1.70
C GLN A 7 -10.95 -1.10 -0.76
N LEU A 8 -10.99 -0.42 0.38
CA LEU A 8 -12.22 -0.25 1.15
C LEU A 8 -12.79 1.12 0.82
N MET A 9 -14.06 1.21 0.46
CA MET A 9 -14.74 2.47 0.15
C MET A 9 -16.11 2.53 0.82
N SER A 10 -16.63 3.74 0.99
CA SER A 10 -17.97 3.90 1.54
C SER A 10 -19.06 3.59 0.53
N ASP A 11 -20.21 3.11 1.01
CA ASP A 11 -21.45 2.98 0.25
C ASP A 11 -22.14 4.34 -0.02
N ASP A 12 -21.67 5.40 0.65
CA ASP A 12 -22.12 6.77 0.47
C ASP A 12 -20.98 7.76 0.17
N ASP A 13 -21.33 8.95 -0.32
CA ASP A 13 -20.37 10.03 -0.57
C ASP A 13 -19.80 10.64 0.74
N ARG A 14 -19.99 10.03 1.92
CA ARG A 14 -19.52 10.56 3.22
C ARG A 14 -18.02 10.36 3.48
N GLY A 15 -17.25 10.17 2.41
CA GLY A 15 -15.88 10.63 2.35
C GLY A 15 -14.81 9.65 2.82
N ASN A 16 -13.59 10.03 2.44
CA ASN A 16 -12.23 9.63 2.82
C ASN A 16 -11.87 8.19 3.22
N LEU A 17 -12.79 7.24 3.38
CA LEU A 17 -12.47 5.86 3.76
C LEU A 17 -11.58 5.20 2.71
N ALA A 18 -11.83 5.49 1.42
CA ALA A 18 -10.95 5.06 0.33
C ALA A 18 -9.51 5.53 0.58
N SER A 19 -9.31 6.82 0.79
CA SER A 19 -7.96 7.37 0.99
C SER A 19 -7.30 6.86 2.28
N GLN A 20 -8.06 6.80 3.39
CA GLN A 20 -7.55 6.35 4.69
C GLN A 20 -7.20 4.86 4.69
N SER A 21 -7.99 4.04 3.99
CA SER A 21 -7.78 2.59 3.95
C SER A 21 -6.57 2.17 3.11
N LEU A 22 -6.10 3.01 2.18
CA LEU A 22 -4.91 2.75 1.36
C LEU A 22 -3.70 2.34 2.20
N CYS A 23 -3.47 2.97 3.36
CA CYS A 23 -2.33 2.60 4.20
C CYS A 23 -2.40 1.13 4.68
N VAL A 24 -3.60 0.60 4.92
CA VAL A 24 -3.82 -0.78 5.36
C VAL A 24 -3.88 -1.75 4.17
N THR A 25 -4.56 -1.38 3.09
CA THR A 25 -4.69 -2.26 1.91
C THR A 25 -3.35 -2.42 1.18
N GLU A 26 -2.56 -1.36 1.05
CA GLU A 26 -1.21 -1.44 0.47
C GLU A 26 -0.27 -2.24 1.36
N MET A 27 -0.35 -2.06 2.69
CA MET A 27 0.44 -2.87 3.62
C MET A 27 0.09 -4.36 3.48
N PHE A 28 -1.19 -4.69 3.38
CA PHE A 28 -1.62 -6.07 3.15
C PHE A 28 -1.08 -6.62 1.82
N LEU A 29 -1.24 -5.88 0.72
CA LEU A 29 -0.74 -6.29 -0.60
C LEU A 29 0.78 -6.45 -0.61
N TRP A 30 1.50 -5.58 0.10
CA TRP A 30 2.95 -5.64 0.25
C TRP A 30 3.39 -6.90 0.98
N GLU A 31 2.78 -7.19 2.14
CA GLU A 31 3.11 -8.36 2.96
C GLU A 31 2.68 -9.69 2.33
N LEU A 32 1.54 -9.67 1.63
CA LEU A 32 1.03 -10.81 0.87
C LEU A 32 1.96 -11.13 -0.29
N GLY A 33 2.41 -10.08 -0.99
CA GLY A 33 3.09 -10.20 -2.27
C GLY A 33 2.23 -10.89 -3.34
N LYS A 34 2.87 -11.36 -4.41
CA LYS A 34 2.20 -12.10 -5.50
C LYS A 34 1.95 -13.57 -5.11
N ARG A 35 1.28 -13.82 -3.98
CA ARG A 35 1.08 -15.18 -3.44
C ARG A 35 -0.33 -15.73 -3.62
N ILE A 36 -1.36 -14.88 -3.58
CA ILE A 36 -2.73 -15.33 -3.90
C ILE A 36 -2.88 -15.39 -5.41
N GLN A 37 -2.92 -16.62 -5.92
CA GLN A 37 -3.27 -16.89 -7.31
C GLN A 37 -4.78 -16.90 -7.47
N THR A 38 -5.26 -16.02 -8.34
CA THR A 38 -6.66 -15.92 -8.73
C THR A 38 -6.84 -16.48 -10.13
N LYS A 39 -8.05 -16.95 -10.45
CA LYS A 39 -8.42 -17.40 -11.80
C LYS A 39 -8.88 -16.22 -12.67
N ASP A 40 -9.64 -15.30 -12.08
CA ASP A 40 -10.48 -14.31 -12.76
C ASP A 40 -10.61 -12.98 -11.97
N CYS A 41 -9.69 -12.69 -11.05
CA CYS A 41 -9.73 -11.50 -10.19
C CYS A 41 -8.36 -10.83 -10.06
N GLU A 42 -8.23 -9.56 -10.46
CA GLU A 42 -7.02 -8.75 -10.22
C GLU A 42 -7.23 -7.68 -9.16
N ALA A 43 -8.49 -7.32 -8.89
CA ALA A 43 -8.85 -6.24 -8.01
C ALA A 43 -10.08 -6.59 -7.17
N ILE A 44 -10.12 -6.09 -5.94
CA ILE A 44 -11.26 -6.23 -5.04
C ILE A 44 -11.64 -4.86 -4.50
N ILE A 45 -12.92 -4.54 -4.60
CA ILE A 45 -13.54 -3.36 -4.01
C ILE A 45 -14.47 -3.83 -2.90
N PHE A 46 -14.14 -3.45 -1.68
CA PHE A 46 -14.97 -3.66 -0.51
C PHE A 46 -15.82 -2.41 -0.28
N ILE A 47 -17.14 -2.55 -0.44
CA ILE A 47 -18.12 -1.50 -0.23
C ILE A 47 -18.60 -1.61 1.22
N CYS A 48 -18.10 -0.71 2.06
CA CYS A 48 -18.39 -0.65 3.49
C CYS A 48 -19.68 0.13 3.72
N GLY A 49 -20.63 -0.45 4.44
CA GLY A 49 -21.93 0.21 4.64
C GLY A 49 -22.73 -0.38 5.79
N SER A 50 -23.95 0.13 5.97
CA SER A 50 -24.91 -0.39 6.96
C SER A 50 -25.62 -1.67 6.46
N PHE A 51 -24.84 -2.62 5.93
CA PHE A 51 -25.34 -3.90 5.45
C PHE A 51 -25.52 -4.90 6.59
N LYS A 52 -26.45 -5.85 6.44
CA LYS A 52 -26.64 -6.93 7.44
C LYS A 52 -25.58 -8.02 7.32
N ASP A 53 -25.25 -8.39 6.09
CA ASP A 53 -24.39 -9.51 5.75
C ASP A 53 -23.45 -9.14 4.60
N TYR A 54 -22.44 -9.99 4.38
CA TYR A 54 -21.54 -9.89 3.23
C TYR A 54 -22.26 -10.32 1.96
N LYS A 55 -22.10 -9.57 0.87
CA LYS A 55 -22.73 -9.89 -0.42
C LYS A 55 -21.83 -9.56 -1.60
N LEU A 56 -21.50 -10.58 -2.40
CA LEU A 56 -20.75 -10.40 -3.64
C LEU A 56 -21.70 -9.90 -4.74
N LEU A 57 -21.52 -8.66 -5.17
CA LEU A 57 -22.40 -8.00 -6.15
C LEU A 57 -22.05 -8.36 -7.60
N SER A 58 -20.76 -8.35 -7.92
CA SER A 58 -20.27 -8.48 -9.28
C SER A 58 -18.97 -9.26 -9.35
N THR A 59 -18.86 -10.08 -10.40
CA THR A 59 -17.62 -10.74 -10.80
C THR A 59 -17.35 -10.45 -12.26
N SER A 60 -16.34 -9.61 -12.52
CA SER A 60 -15.88 -9.23 -13.86
C SER A 60 -16.89 -8.43 -14.71
N LYS A 61 -16.58 -7.16 -14.95
CA LYS A 61 -16.96 -6.50 -16.21
C LYS A 61 -15.91 -6.93 -17.26
N LYS A 62 -16.35 -7.54 -18.37
CA LYS A 62 -15.46 -7.90 -19.50
C LYS A 62 -14.83 -6.66 -20.16
N GLU A 63 -15.51 -5.52 -20.03
CA GLU A 63 -15.05 -4.23 -20.54
C GLU A 63 -14.52 -3.39 -19.37
N PRO A 64 -13.34 -2.76 -19.53
CA PRO A 64 -12.85 -1.79 -18.57
C PRO A 64 -13.78 -0.59 -18.64
N ASP A 65 -14.47 -0.31 -17.55
CA ASP A 65 -15.04 1.01 -17.33
C ASP A 65 -13.88 1.95 -16.96
N ILE A 66 -13.92 3.23 -17.32
CA ILE A 66 -12.83 4.20 -17.09
C ILE A 66 -12.38 4.21 -15.61
N LEU A 67 -13.28 3.80 -14.72
CA LEU A 67 -13.11 3.78 -13.28
C LEU A 67 -12.78 2.40 -12.67
N PHE A 68 -12.92 1.30 -13.42
CA PHE A 68 -12.79 -0.05 -12.85
C PHE A 68 -11.85 -0.94 -13.65
N LEU A 69 -10.87 -1.52 -12.94
CA LEU A 69 -9.97 -2.52 -13.51
C LEU A 69 -10.77 -3.71 -14.05
N LYS A 70 -10.32 -4.29 -15.17
CA LYS A 70 -10.83 -5.60 -15.61
C LYS A 70 -10.66 -6.61 -14.47
N ASN A 71 -11.57 -7.57 -14.38
CA ASN A 71 -11.50 -8.64 -13.38
C ASN A 71 -11.57 -8.11 -11.93
N THR A 72 -12.49 -7.18 -11.67
CA THR A 72 -12.77 -6.67 -10.33
C THR A 72 -13.92 -7.44 -9.69
N TYR A 73 -13.77 -7.74 -8.40
CA TYR A 73 -14.85 -8.21 -7.53
C TYR A 73 -15.33 -7.06 -6.64
N GLU A 74 -16.65 -6.93 -6.51
CA GLU A 74 -17.29 -5.94 -5.63
C GLU A 74 -18.04 -6.68 -4.53
N LEU A 75 -17.69 -6.39 -3.27
CA LEU A 75 -18.27 -7.05 -2.10
C LEU A 75 -18.80 -6.00 -1.13
N GLU A 76 -20.11 -6.03 -0.86
CA GLU A 76 -20.74 -5.28 0.23
C GLU A 76 -20.40 -5.95 1.56
N LEU A 77 -20.07 -5.15 2.58
CA LEU A 77 -19.79 -5.64 3.92
C LEU A 77 -20.25 -4.71 5.04
N PRO A 78 -20.69 -5.24 6.20
CA PRO A 78 -21.07 -4.43 7.35
C PRO A 78 -19.89 -3.61 7.89
N PHE A 79 -20.09 -2.30 8.07
CA PHE A 79 -19.10 -1.39 8.65
C PHE A 79 -19.76 -0.29 9.48
N SER A 80 -19.27 -0.07 10.71
CA SER A 80 -19.78 0.94 11.63
C SER A 80 -18.98 2.24 11.50
N TYR A 81 -19.50 3.19 10.72
CA TYR A 81 -18.87 4.51 10.54
C TYR A 81 -18.76 5.31 11.83
N SER A 82 -19.78 5.25 12.68
CA SER A 82 -19.77 5.96 13.96
C SER A 82 -18.67 5.46 14.88
N GLU A 83 -18.43 4.15 14.93
CA GLU A 83 -17.31 3.56 15.67
C GLU A 83 -15.98 3.97 15.05
N PHE A 84 -15.86 3.86 13.73
CA PHE A 84 -14.64 4.19 13.02
C PHE A 84 -14.24 5.67 13.20
N GLU A 85 -15.19 6.60 13.09
CA GLU A 85 -14.88 8.03 13.18
C GLU A 85 -14.38 8.45 14.56
N ASN A 86 -14.94 7.85 15.61
CA ASN A 86 -14.61 8.15 17.00
C ASN A 86 -13.42 7.34 17.54
N ALA A 87 -12.94 6.35 16.79
CA ALA A 87 -11.86 5.49 17.22
C ALA A 87 -10.48 6.15 17.16
N THR A 88 -9.63 5.85 18.16
CA THR A 88 -8.20 6.17 18.13
C THR A 88 -7.37 5.11 17.39
N ASN A 89 -7.88 3.89 17.31
CA ASN A 89 -7.24 2.73 16.69
C ASN A 89 -7.76 2.45 15.26
N LYS A 90 -8.04 3.49 14.47
CA LYS A 90 -8.65 3.41 13.13
C LYS A 90 -7.96 2.40 12.19
N LYS A 91 -6.61 2.34 12.16
CA LYS A 91 -5.87 1.34 11.35
C LYS A 91 -6.21 -0.11 11.72
N LYS A 92 -6.39 -0.39 13.02
CA LYS A 92 -6.78 -1.72 13.49
C LYS A 92 -8.20 -2.07 13.05
N ILE A 93 -9.15 -1.13 13.15
CA ILE A 93 -10.53 -1.34 12.68
C ILE A 93 -10.52 -1.66 11.17
N LEU A 94 -9.77 -0.90 10.37
CA LEU A 94 -9.63 -1.15 8.93
C LEU A 94 -9.00 -2.51 8.64
N ALA A 95 -7.95 -2.90 9.38
CA ALA A 95 -7.29 -4.19 9.22
C ALA A 95 -8.20 -5.35 9.60
N ASP A 96 -8.93 -5.26 10.71
CA ASP A 96 -9.87 -6.29 11.16
C ASP A 96 -11.05 -6.44 10.18
N THR A 97 -11.53 -5.33 9.61
CA THR A 97 -12.56 -5.33 8.55
C THR A 97 -12.03 -6.01 7.29
N LEU A 98 -10.84 -5.62 6.82
CA LEU A 98 -10.22 -6.22 5.64
C LEU A 98 -9.95 -7.71 5.85
N GLU A 99 -9.50 -8.13 7.04
CA GLU A 99 -9.24 -9.54 7.37
C GLU A 99 -10.51 -10.37 7.24
N LYS A 100 -11.61 -9.94 7.86
CA LYS A 100 -12.90 -10.64 7.77
C LYS A 100 -13.40 -10.74 6.34
N ALA A 101 -13.30 -9.65 5.58
CA ALA A 101 -13.74 -9.59 4.19
C ALA A 101 -12.92 -10.51 3.27
N MET A 102 -11.60 -10.52 3.43
CA MET A 102 -10.70 -11.40 2.68
C MET A 102 -10.92 -12.87 3.03
N LEU A 103 -11.18 -13.19 4.29
CA LEU A 103 -11.49 -14.57 4.71
C LEU A 103 -12.82 -15.06 4.15
N TYR A 104 -13.84 -14.19 4.13
CA TYR A 104 -15.11 -14.49 3.45
C TYR A 104 -14.90 -14.79 1.96
N LEU A 105 -14.10 -14.00 1.26
CA LEU A 105 -13.76 -14.28 -0.14
C LEU A 105 -12.97 -15.58 -0.31
N CYS A 106 -12.08 -15.91 0.62
CA CYS A 106 -11.34 -17.18 0.57
C CYS A 106 -12.27 -18.38 0.66
N GLU A 107 -13.28 -18.33 1.52
CA GLU A 107 -14.31 -19.37 1.61
C GLU A 107 -15.12 -19.45 0.31
N LEU A 108 -15.64 -18.32 -0.17
CA LEU A 108 -16.49 -18.26 -1.36
C LEU A 108 -15.77 -18.70 -2.65
N LYS A 109 -14.47 -18.42 -2.76
CA LYS A 109 -13.66 -18.66 -3.97
C LYS A 109 -12.68 -19.81 -3.83
N ASN A 110 -12.69 -20.49 -2.69
CA ASN A 110 -11.74 -21.54 -2.34
C ASN A 110 -10.27 -21.07 -2.50
N TRP A 111 -9.97 -19.86 -2.04
CA TRP A 111 -8.60 -19.35 -1.96
C TRP A 111 -7.95 -19.78 -0.65
N ASP A 112 -6.62 -19.74 -0.62
CA ASP A 112 -5.85 -20.13 0.56
C ASP A 112 -6.01 -19.12 1.71
N SER A 113 -6.91 -19.43 2.65
CA SER A 113 -7.14 -18.63 3.85
C SER A 113 -5.95 -18.58 4.80
N GLN A 114 -5.02 -19.55 4.77
CA GLN A 114 -3.84 -19.54 5.62
C GLN A 114 -2.85 -18.45 5.18
N LEU A 115 -2.74 -18.20 3.87
CA LEU A 115 -1.96 -17.07 3.36
C LEU A 115 -2.49 -15.73 3.86
N VAL A 116 -3.82 -15.54 3.87
CA VAL A 116 -4.45 -14.32 4.38
C VAL A 116 -4.17 -14.15 5.88
N LYS A 117 -4.43 -15.19 6.70
CA LYS A 117 -4.17 -15.16 8.14
C LYS A 117 -2.71 -14.86 8.47
N ALA A 118 -1.78 -15.53 7.79
CA ALA A 118 -0.35 -15.31 7.98
C ALA A 118 0.08 -13.88 7.59
N THR A 119 -0.57 -13.28 6.59
CA THR A 119 -0.31 -11.90 6.17
C THR A 119 -0.77 -10.92 7.24
N PHE A 120 -1.99 -11.07 7.78
CA PHE A 120 -2.48 -10.24 8.87
C PHE A 120 -1.67 -10.41 10.15
N GLN A 121 -1.16 -11.61 10.42
CA GLN A 121 -0.26 -11.84 11.55
C GLN A 121 1.01 -10.98 11.44
N LYS A 122 1.64 -10.91 10.26
CA LYS A 122 2.79 -10.01 10.03
C LYS A 122 2.43 -8.53 10.18
N MET A 123 1.24 -8.13 9.72
CA MET A 123 0.78 -6.75 9.88
C MET A 123 0.60 -6.38 11.36
N LYS A 124 0.05 -7.32 12.15
CA LYS A 124 -0.09 -7.20 13.61
C LYS A 124 1.26 -7.10 14.31
N GLU A 125 2.23 -7.93 13.93
CA GLU A 125 3.62 -7.89 14.44
C GLU A 125 4.31 -6.54 14.17
N LYS A 126 3.94 -5.87 13.07
CA LYS A 126 4.40 -4.52 12.72
C LYS A 126 3.56 -3.40 13.32
N GLU A 127 2.58 -3.72 14.18
CA GLU A 127 1.65 -2.77 14.79
C GLU A 127 0.91 -1.91 13.74
N TYR A 128 0.66 -2.45 12.55
CA TYR A 128 0.06 -1.74 11.42
C TYR A 128 0.82 -0.49 10.96
N LYS A 129 2.14 -0.43 11.21
CA LYS A 129 3.03 0.58 10.63
C LYS A 129 3.36 0.19 9.18
N ALA A 130 2.72 0.87 8.25
CA ALA A 130 2.85 0.63 6.81
C ALA A 130 4.13 1.29 6.27
N GLU A 131 5.27 0.70 6.61
CA GLU A 131 6.60 1.11 6.14
C GLU A 131 7.11 0.14 5.07
N MET A 132 7.38 0.64 3.87
CA MET A 132 7.77 -0.16 2.72
C MET A 132 9.09 0.35 2.14
N LYS A 133 10.10 -0.51 2.18
CA LYS A 133 11.37 -0.29 1.47
C LYS A 133 11.14 -0.49 -0.02
N GLY A 134 11.24 0.59 -0.80
CA GLY A 134 11.08 0.54 -2.23
C GLY A 134 12.08 -0.41 -2.89
N LYS A 135 11.66 -1.04 -3.99
CA LYS A 135 12.43 -2.11 -4.66
C LYS A 135 13.79 -1.63 -5.21
N GLN A 136 13.95 -0.33 -5.44
CA GLN A 136 15.15 0.25 -6.04
C GLN A 136 16.24 0.52 -5.00
N THR A 137 16.80 -0.53 -4.38
CA THR A 137 18.00 -0.37 -3.54
C THR A 137 19.25 -0.30 -4.41
N LYS A 138 20.13 0.68 -4.18
CA LYS A 138 21.39 0.84 -4.92
C LYS A 138 22.59 1.00 -3.98
N LEU A 139 23.66 0.28 -4.29
CA LEU A 139 24.95 0.40 -3.60
C LEU A 139 25.71 1.64 -4.08
N SER A 140 26.46 2.26 -3.17
CA SER A 140 27.44 3.30 -3.50
C SER A 140 28.54 2.75 -4.41
N PRO A 141 29.28 3.60 -5.15
CA PRO A 141 30.38 3.15 -6.01
C PRO A 141 31.45 2.35 -5.24
N ASP A 142 31.81 2.79 -4.02
CA ASP A 142 32.68 2.06 -3.10
C ASP A 142 32.04 0.81 -2.45
N LYS A 143 30.75 0.55 -2.69
CA LYS A 143 29.93 -0.56 -2.15
C LYS A 143 29.87 -0.62 -0.61
N LYS A 144 30.19 0.47 0.09
CA LYS A 144 30.14 0.54 1.57
C LYS A 144 28.78 0.96 2.12
N LYS A 145 27.93 1.50 1.25
CA LYS A 145 26.62 2.08 1.61
C LYS A 145 25.57 1.59 0.64
N LYS A 146 24.32 1.58 1.08
CA LYS A 146 23.15 1.38 0.24
C LYS A 146 22.16 2.50 0.46
N ALA A 147 21.51 2.91 -0.60
CA ALA A 147 20.45 3.90 -0.56
C ALA A 147 19.17 3.32 -1.17
N TYR A 148 18.03 3.75 -0.66
CA TYR A 148 16.72 3.29 -1.12
C TYR A 148 15.62 4.29 -0.72
N PRO A 149 14.55 4.37 -1.52
CA PRO A 149 13.33 5.06 -1.10
C PRO A 149 12.63 4.25 0.00
N LEU A 150 12.19 4.92 1.05
CA LEU A 150 11.33 4.38 2.10
C LEU A 150 9.99 5.11 2.04
N ILE A 151 8.91 4.36 1.85
CA ILE A 151 7.54 4.87 1.83
C ILE A 151 6.92 4.58 3.19
N GLU A 152 6.31 5.60 3.79
CA GLU A 152 5.52 5.46 5.02
C GLU A 152 4.09 5.91 4.71
N LEU A 153 3.12 5.02 4.96
CA LEU A 153 1.71 5.31 4.74
C LEU A 153 0.96 5.45 6.07
N ASP A 154 0.25 6.56 6.23
CA ASP A 154 -0.67 6.79 7.35
C ASP A 154 -2.07 7.17 6.86
N LEU A 155 -3.03 7.21 7.76
CA LEU A 155 -4.45 7.48 7.47
C LEU A 155 -4.66 8.82 6.74
N LYS A 156 -3.81 9.81 6.99
CA LYS A 156 -3.99 11.17 6.45
C LYS A 156 -2.85 11.66 5.58
N GLN A 157 -1.72 10.95 5.61
CA GLN A 157 -0.49 11.45 5.01
C GLN A 157 0.38 10.29 4.55
N PHE A 158 0.92 10.42 3.34
CA PHE A 158 1.93 9.53 2.81
C PHE A 158 3.25 10.28 2.65
N THR A 159 4.32 9.61 3.03
CA THR A 159 5.63 10.23 3.12
C THR A 159 6.67 9.38 2.40
N LEU A 160 7.51 10.05 1.62
CA LEU A 160 8.64 9.44 0.94
C LEU A 160 9.95 9.97 1.50
N TYR A 161 10.79 9.06 1.98
CA TYR A 161 12.15 9.35 2.39
C TYR A 161 13.16 8.74 1.42
N LEU A 162 14.30 9.40 1.25
CA LEU A 162 15.53 8.76 0.74
C LEU A 162 16.40 8.39 1.94
N VAL A 163 16.59 7.10 2.13
CA VAL A 163 17.38 6.55 3.22
C VAL A 163 18.73 6.10 2.69
N ILE A 164 19.79 6.43 3.42
CA ILE A 164 21.14 5.92 3.22
C ILE A 164 21.54 5.18 4.49
N GLU A 165 21.93 3.92 4.35
CA GLU A 165 22.43 3.08 5.44
C GLU A 165 23.79 2.48 5.07
N ASP A 166 24.60 2.17 6.07
CA ASP A 166 25.82 1.40 5.87
C ASP A 166 25.52 -0.10 5.64
N ASN A 167 26.55 -0.87 5.33
CA ASN A 167 26.42 -2.32 5.15
C ASN A 167 26.02 -3.08 6.44
N LYS A 168 26.13 -2.46 7.61
CA LYS A 168 25.69 -3.02 8.89
C LYS A 168 24.23 -2.67 9.21
N GLY A 169 23.56 -1.89 8.36
CA GLY A 169 22.17 -1.46 8.53
C GLY A 169 22.01 -0.22 9.40
N LYS A 170 23.09 0.47 9.76
CA LYS A 170 23.00 1.75 10.47
C LYS A 170 22.56 2.84 9.48
N ILE A 171 21.45 3.51 9.79
CA ILE A 171 20.99 4.68 9.02
C ILE A 171 22.01 5.81 9.20
N LEU A 172 22.60 6.24 8.08
CA LEU A 172 23.52 7.37 7.97
C LEU A 172 22.78 8.67 7.64
N SER A 173 21.69 8.57 6.88
CA SER A 173 20.81 9.70 6.56
C SER A 173 19.40 9.21 6.23
N LYS A 174 18.38 9.96 6.64
CA LYS A 174 16.97 9.79 6.25
C LYS A 174 16.43 11.17 5.90
N LYS A 175 16.33 11.49 4.62
CA LYS A 175 15.87 12.80 4.14
C LYS A 175 14.47 12.70 3.56
N LEU A 176 13.58 13.59 4.00
CA LEU A 176 12.24 13.76 3.43
C LEU A 176 12.36 14.24 1.97
N ILE A 177 11.63 13.57 1.06
CA ILE A 177 11.61 13.86 -0.37
C ILE A 177 10.25 14.41 -0.82
N ALA A 178 9.17 13.82 -0.32
CA ALA A 178 7.80 14.20 -0.64
C ALA A 178 6.87 13.82 0.50
N GLU A 179 5.76 14.57 0.61
CA GLU A 179 4.69 14.38 1.57
C GLU A 179 3.38 14.80 0.89
N THR A 180 2.30 14.03 1.08
CA THR A 180 1.01 14.23 0.40
C THR A 180 -0.18 13.70 1.22
N ASP A 181 -1.37 14.22 0.96
CA ASP A 181 -2.63 13.93 1.67
C ASP A 181 -3.29 12.60 1.24
N THR A 182 -2.52 11.51 1.19
CA THR A 182 -2.91 10.13 0.78
C THR A 182 -2.99 9.82 -0.73
N TYR A 183 -2.23 10.52 -1.58
CA TYR A 183 -2.12 10.21 -3.01
C TYR A 183 -0.86 9.37 -3.33
N LEU A 184 -1.02 8.06 -3.58
CA LEU A 184 0.12 7.19 -3.90
C LEU A 184 0.82 7.58 -5.21
N GLU A 185 0.06 8.10 -6.17
CA GLU A 185 0.58 8.56 -7.45
C GLU A 185 1.60 9.70 -7.26
N GLU A 186 1.32 10.63 -6.35
CA GLU A 186 2.23 11.73 -6.03
C GLU A 186 3.52 11.24 -5.37
N VAL A 187 3.43 10.23 -4.49
CA VAL A 187 4.62 9.57 -3.94
C VAL A 187 5.41 8.88 -5.07
N SER A 188 4.72 8.12 -5.92
CA SER A 188 5.33 7.35 -7.00
C SER A 188 6.02 8.23 -8.04
N TYR A 189 5.49 9.45 -8.27
CA TYR A 189 6.06 10.43 -9.18
C TYR A 189 7.51 10.80 -8.82
N HIS A 190 7.87 10.73 -7.53
CA HIS A 190 9.22 11.00 -7.05
C HIS A 190 10.15 9.79 -7.10
N MET A 191 9.68 8.61 -7.54
CA MET A 191 10.40 7.34 -7.41
C MET A 191 10.83 6.72 -8.75
N ARG A 192 11.28 7.53 -9.71
CA ARG A 192 11.70 7.01 -11.02
C ARG A 192 12.96 6.16 -10.94
N GLU A 193 14.04 6.75 -10.47
CA GLU A 193 15.35 6.14 -10.45
C GLU A 193 16.15 6.65 -9.26
N ILE A 194 16.89 5.75 -8.61
CA ILE A 194 17.93 6.13 -7.65
C ILE A 194 19.32 5.92 -8.26
N LYS A 195 20.18 6.92 -8.11
CA LYS A 195 21.55 6.88 -8.64
C LYS A 195 22.53 7.55 -7.69
N TRP A 196 23.62 6.87 -7.41
CA TRP A 196 24.76 7.48 -6.74
C TRP A 196 25.51 8.40 -7.72
N LEU A 197 25.68 9.65 -7.33
CA LEU A 197 26.45 10.65 -8.09
C LEU A 197 27.93 10.61 -7.70
N THR A 198 28.21 10.29 -6.42
CA THR A 198 29.55 10.07 -5.87
C THR A 198 29.49 8.99 -4.78
N ASP A 199 30.58 8.70 -4.08
CA ASP A 199 30.58 7.83 -2.88
C ASP A 199 29.81 8.39 -1.67
N HIS A 200 29.49 9.69 -1.71
CA HIS A 200 28.87 10.43 -0.61
C HIS A 200 27.59 11.14 -1.03
N GLU A 201 27.17 11.05 -2.29
CA GLU A 201 25.97 11.71 -2.78
C GLU A 201 25.12 10.77 -3.61
N VAL A 202 23.83 10.72 -3.27
CA VAL A 202 22.81 9.94 -3.98
C VAL A 202 21.64 10.82 -4.37
N ALA A 203 21.10 10.59 -5.55
CA ALA A 203 19.96 11.31 -6.10
C ALA A 203 18.78 10.36 -6.34
N LEU A 204 17.57 10.87 -6.09
CA LEU A 204 16.32 10.24 -6.46
C LEU A 204 15.63 11.10 -7.53
N PHE A 205 15.45 10.52 -8.71
CA PHE A 205 14.91 11.17 -9.90
C PHE A 205 13.38 11.05 -9.96
N LYS A 206 12.74 12.10 -10.47
CA LYS A 206 11.29 12.16 -10.69
C LYS A 206 10.89 11.63 -12.07
N HIS A 207 9.64 11.23 -12.20
CA HIS A 207 9.01 10.84 -13.47
C HIS A 207 8.68 12.07 -14.33
N THR A 208 9.71 12.73 -14.86
CA THR A 208 9.59 13.92 -15.71
C THR A 208 10.35 13.78 -17.02
N ASN A 209 9.92 14.53 -18.05
CA ASN A 209 10.60 14.59 -19.35
C ASN A 209 12.01 15.21 -19.25
N LYS A 210 12.25 16.05 -18.24
CA LYS A 210 13.58 16.60 -17.90
C LYS A 210 14.16 15.87 -16.68
N PRO A 211 15.49 15.74 -16.53
CA PRO A 211 16.09 15.13 -15.34
C PRO A 211 15.94 16.05 -14.13
N VAL A 212 14.86 15.87 -13.37
CA VAL A 212 14.64 16.54 -12.08
C VAL A 212 14.90 15.51 -10.97
N TYR A 213 15.72 15.86 -10.00
CA TYR A 213 16.05 14.98 -8.87
C TYR A 213 16.22 15.76 -7.57
N THR A 214 16.09 15.04 -6.47
CA THR A 214 16.50 15.50 -5.14
C THR A 214 17.72 14.69 -4.72
N SER A 215 18.83 15.34 -4.37
CA SER A 215 20.02 14.66 -3.85
C SER A 215 20.20 14.81 -2.34
N VAL A 216 20.94 13.84 -1.78
CA VAL A 216 21.33 13.76 -0.38
C VAL A 216 22.83 13.52 -0.36
N ARG A 217 23.56 14.44 0.27
CA ARG A 217 25.01 14.35 0.46
C ARG A 217 25.30 14.04 1.92
N LEU A 218 26.10 13.01 2.16
CA LEU A 218 26.66 12.68 3.46
C LEU A 218 27.83 13.63 3.73
N SER A 219 27.83 14.24 4.90
CA SER A 219 28.96 14.99 5.46
C SER A 219 30.09 14.07 5.88
#